data_AF-A0A7X0KKC7-F1
#
_entry.id   AF-A0A7X0KKC7-F1
#
_cell.length_a   1.000
_cell.length_b   1.000
_cell.length_c   1.000
_cell.angle_alpha   90.00
_cell.angle_beta   90.00
_cell.angle_gamma   90.00
#
_symmetry.space_group_name_H-M   'P 1'
#
loop_
_entity.id
_entity.type
_entity.pdbx_description
1 polymer ?
#
loop_
_entity_poly.entity_id
_entity_poly.type
_entity_poly.pdbx_seq_one_letter_code
_entity_poly.pdbx_strand_id
1 'polypeptide(L)'
;MTAVIVAASVDDRAHCPQNPAMALTRDINPMPDWIRSELVSRGLLAAYEARPDYQRNDYLGWIGRASREETRRKRLDQMLDELERGGVYMRMAWNG
;
A
#
# COMPACT_ATOMS: atom_id res chain seq x y z
N MET A 1 -2.79 50.03 -15.30
CA MET A 1 -3.88 49.72 -16.26
C MET A 1 -3.45 48.47 -17.01
N THR A 2 -4.16 47.35 -17.09
CA THR A 2 -5.39 46.81 -16.51
C THR A 2 -5.35 45.30 -16.85
N ALA A 3 -5.87 44.47 -15.96
CA ALA A 3 -5.89 43.00 -16.02
C ALA A 3 -6.81 42.43 -17.13
N VAL A 4 -6.77 41.08 -17.28
CA VAL A 4 -7.81 40.09 -17.68
C VAL A 4 -7.02 38.94 -18.37
N ILE A 5 -6.78 37.73 -17.86
CA ILE A 5 -7.54 36.68 -17.13
C ILE A 5 -8.82 36.21 -17.85
N VAL A 6 -8.78 35.03 -18.48
CA VAL A 6 -9.86 33.99 -18.49
C VAL A 6 -9.25 32.75 -19.17
N ALA A 7 -8.92 31.70 -18.43
CA ALA A 7 -9.77 30.63 -17.88
C ALA A 7 -9.93 29.47 -18.88
N ALA A 8 -9.26 28.35 -18.57
CA ALA A 8 -9.62 27.02 -19.06
C ALA A 8 -10.12 26.22 -17.85
N SER A 9 -11.41 25.83 -17.92
CA SER A 9 -12.12 24.94 -16.98
C SER A 9 -11.30 23.69 -16.67
N VAL A 10 -10.98 23.40 -15.41
CA VAL A 10 -11.77 22.57 -14.47
C VAL A 10 -12.39 21.33 -15.13
N ASP A 11 -11.66 20.21 -15.14
CA ASP A 11 -12.28 18.89 -14.96
C ASP A 11 -11.68 18.27 -13.70
N ASP A 12 -12.56 18.16 -12.71
CA ASP A 12 -12.41 17.59 -11.40
C ASP A 12 -12.40 16.06 -11.52
N ARG A 13 -11.22 15.44 -11.38
CA ARG A 13 -11.10 14.01 -11.07
C ARG A 13 -10.07 13.82 -9.96
N ALA A 14 -10.57 14.04 -8.74
CA ALA A 14 -10.11 13.45 -7.49
C ALA A 14 -8.59 13.22 -7.38
N HIS A 15 -7.83 14.31 -7.26
CA HIS A 15 -6.66 14.28 -6.39
C HIS A 15 -7.19 14.07 -4.97
N CYS A 16 -7.33 12.81 -4.53
CA CYS A 16 -7.63 12.51 -3.14
C CYS A 16 -6.59 13.25 -2.28
N PRO A 17 -6.99 14.17 -1.39
CA PRO A 17 -6.04 14.79 -0.49
C PRO A 17 -5.39 13.68 0.32
N GLN A 18 -4.06 13.58 0.26
CA GLN A 18 -3.28 12.72 1.13
C GLN A 18 -3.68 13.04 2.57
N ASN A 19 -4.44 12.14 3.18
CA ASN A 19 -4.97 12.31 4.52
C ASN A 19 -3.77 12.35 5.48
N PRO A 20 -3.52 13.48 6.18
CA PRO A 20 -2.31 13.64 6.96
C PRO A 20 -2.38 12.68 8.15
N ALA A 21 -1.44 11.74 8.19
CA ALA A 21 -0.93 11.05 9.36
C ALA A 21 -1.87 11.07 10.59
N MET A 22 -2.89 10.21 10.61
CA MET A 22 -3.28 9.64 11.89
C MET A 22 -2.10 8.75 12.30
N ALA A 23 -1.16 9.36 13.03
CA ALA A 23 0.04 8.71 13.52
C ALA A 23 -0.34 7.36 14.13
N LEU A 24 0.19 6.29 13.55
CA LEU A 24 0.06 4.97 14.13
C LEU A 24 0.60 5.07 15.57
N THR A 25 -0.28 4.92 16.55
CA THR A 25 0.09 4.67 17.97
C THR A 25 0.89 3.36 18.13
N ARG A 26 1.11 2.63 17.02
CA ARG A 26 1.72 1.31 16.94
C ARG A 26 3.09 1.47 16.28
N ASP A 27 4.09 0.87 16.89
CA ASP A 27 5.45 0.75 16.33
C ASP A 27 5.37 0.25 14.88
N ILE A 28 6.05 0.96 13.96
CA ILE A 28 6.10 0.61 12.54
C ILE A 28 6.99 -0.63 12.43
N ASN A 29 6.42 -1.75 11.97
CA ASN A 29 7.24 -2.94 11.73
C ASN A 29 8.22 -2.64 10.59
N PRO A 30 9.55 -2.77 10.81
CA PRO A 30 10.53 -2.54 9.76
C PRO A 30 10.31 -3.55 8.63
N MET A 31 10.38 -3.08 7.38
CA MET A 31 10.28 -3.94 6.21
C MET A 31 11.47 -4.92 6.16
N PRO A 32 11.24 -6.23 6.27
CA PRO A 32 12.31 -7.22 6.16
C PRO A 32 12.87 -7.27 4.74
N ASP A 33 14.18 -7.44 4.60
CA ASP A 33 14.86 -7.49 3.29
C ASP A 33 14.30 -8.57 2.36
N TRP A 34 13.94 -9.74 2.90
CA TRP A 34 13.38 -10.83 2.10
C TRP A 34 12.00 -10.51 1.51
N ILE A 35 11.21 -9.64 2.15
CA ILE A 35 9.94 -9.16 1.60
C ILE A 35 10.19 -8.11 0.53
N ARG A 36 11.12 -7.18 0.79
CA ARG A 36 11.52 -6.15 -0.18
C ARG A 36 12.04 -6.78 -1.47
N SER A 37 12.93 -7.77 -1.38
CA SER A 37 13.50 -8.45 -2.56
C SER A 37 12.41 -9.12 -3.41
N GLU A 38 11.40 -9.73 -2.79
CA GLU A 38 10.28 -10.35 -3.52
C GLU A 38 9.37 -9.32 -4.19
N LEU A 39 9.08 -8.21 -3.51
CA LEU A 39 8.32 -7.09 -4.08
C LEU A 39 9.05 -6.46 -5.28
N VAL A 40 10.36 -6.27 -5.18
CA VAL A 40 11.19 -5.74 -6.27
C VAL A 40 11.27 -6.74 -7.42
N SER A 41 11.50 -8.02 -7.13
CA SER A 41 11.57 -9.09 -8.13
C SER A 41 10.29 -9.21 -8.96
N ARG A 42 9.12 -9.03 -8.32
CA ARG A 42 7.81 -9.05 -8.99
C ARG A 42 7.34 -7.69 -9.51
N GLY A 43 8.10 -6.60 -9.28
CA GLY A 43 7.70 -5.24 -9.67
C GLY A 43 6.50 -4.68 -8.90
N LEU A 44 6.13 -5.27 -7.77
CA LEU A 44 4.96 -4.90 -6.95
C LEU A 44 5.25 -3.82 -5.91
N LEU A 45 6.47 -3.28 -5.88
CA LEU A 45 6.88 -2.27 -4.90
C LEU A 45 5.98 -1.02 -4.95
N ALA A 46 5.69 -0.51 -6.14
CA ALA A 46 4.81 0.65 -6.31
C ALA A 46 3.37 0.38 -5.85
N ALA A 47 2.84 -0.82 -6.15
CA ALA A 47 1.51 -1.24 -5.69
C ALA A 47 1.45 -1.38 -4.17
N TYR A 48 2.54 -1.81 -3.55
CA TYR A 48 2.68 -1.85 -2.10
C TYR A 48 2.74 -0.44 -1.50
N GLU A 49 3.54 0.46 -2.06
CA GLU A 49 3.68 1.85 -1.59
C GLU A 49 2.41 2.68 -1.79
N ALA A 50 1.62 2.40 -2.81
CA ALA A 50 0.30 3.01 -3.01
C ALA A 50 -0.71 2.66 -1.91
N ARG A 51 -0.46 1.61 -1.12
CA ARG A 51 -1.35 1.19 -0.03
C ARG A 51 -1.17 2.09 1.20
N PRO A 52 -2.25 2.38 1.96
CA PRO A 52 -2.17 3.11 3.22
C PRO A 52 -1.20 2.47 4.23
N ASP A 53 -0.52 3.28 5.06
CA ASP A 53 0.48 2.82 6.03
C ASP A 53 -0.04 1.72 6.97
N TYR A 54 -1.32 1.77 7.35
CA TYR A 54 -1.92 0.75 8.20
C TYR A 54 -2.00 -0.62 7.50
N GLN A 55 -2.31 -0.68 6.20
CA GLN A 55 -2.35 -1.94 5.43
C GLN A 55 -0.95 -2.52 5.31
N ARG A 56 0.02 -1.65 4.97
CA ARG A 56 1.43 -2.02 4.88
C ARG A 56 1.93 -2.61 6.21
N ASN A 57 1.65 -1.95 7.33
CA ASN A 57 2.05 -2.41 8.66
C ASN A 57 1.33 -3.71 9.08
N ASP A 58 0.04 -3.87 8.75
CA ASP A 58 -0.74 -5.07 9.09
C ASP A 58 -0.24 -6.29 8.30
N TYR A 59 0.10 -6.15 7.02
CA TYR A 59 0.75 -7.21 6.25
C TYR A 59 2.07 -7.65 6.89
N LEU A 60 2.95 -6.69 7.22
CA LEU A 60 4.25 -7.00 7.82
C LEU A 60 4.07 -7.69 9.19
N GLY A 61 3.16 -7.19 10.03
CA GLY A 61 2.85 -7.80 11.32
C GLY A 61 2.23 -9.19 11.18
N TRP A 62 1.30 -9.39 10.25
CA TRP A 62 0.66 -10.68 9.99
C TRP A 62 1.66 -11.71 9.46
N ILE A 63 2.55 -11.33 8.55
CA ILE A 63 3.62 -12.20 8.05
C ILE A 63 4.61 -12.51 9.19
N GLY A 64 5.04 -11.51 9.95
CA GLY A 64 6.01 -11.64 11.05
C GLY A 64 5.53 -12.51 12.21
N ARG A 65 4.23 -12.51 12.52
CA ARG A 65 3.63 -13.34 13.58
C ARG A 65 3.69 -14.85 13.31
N ALA A 66 3.97 -15.29 12.08
CA ALA A 66 4.10 -16.72 11.80
C ALA A 66 5.43 -17.26 12.36
N SER A 67 5.37 -18.32 13.19
CA SER A 67 6.58 -18.95 13.73
C SER A 67 7.27 -19.88 12.73
N ARG A 68 6.51 -20.49 11.82
CA ARG A 68 7.03 -21.42 10.81
C ARG A 68 7.34 -20.69 9.50
N GLU A 69 8.49 -20.99 8.91
CA GLU A 69 8.92 -20.39 7.63
C GLU A 69 7.94 -20.69 6.49
N GLU A 70 7.40 -21.91 6.41
CA GLU A 70 6.37 -22.27 5.43
C GLU A 70 5.14 -21.36 5.54
N THR A 71 4.70 -21.06 6.77
CA THR A 71 3.55 -20.18 7.00
C THR A 71 3.88 -18.73 6.64
N ARG A 72 5.11 -18.25 6.94
CA ARG A 72 5.57 -16.92 6.49
C ARG A 72 5.53 -16.80 4.97
N ARG A 73 6.02 -17.83 4.26
CA ARG A 73 6.01 -17.89 2.80
C ARG A 73 4.60 -17.90 2.23
N LYS A 74 3.68 -18.70 2.78
CA LYS A 74 2.27 -18.72 2.37
C LYS A 74 1.58 -17.35 2.55
N ARG A 75 1.86 -16.67 3.67
CA ARG A 75 1.31 -15.32 3.93
C ARG A 75 1.90 -14.26 3.01
N LEU A 76 3.21 -14.33 2.74
CA LEU A 76 3.86 -13.47 1.77
C LEU A 76 3.23 -13.66 0.38
N ASP A 77 3.09 -14.91 -0.07
CA ASP A 77 2.55 -15.20 -1.40
C ASP A 77 1.11 -14.69 -1.53
N GLN A 78 0.29 -14.84 -0.48
CA GLN A 78 -1.04 -14.23 -0.44
C GLN A 78 -1.01 -12.71 -0.57
N MET A 79 -0.10 -12.02 0.12
CA MET A 79 0.06 -10.56 -0.03
C MET A 79 0.42 -10.19 -1.47
N LEU A 80 1.34 -10.94 -2.10
CA LEU A 80 1.79 -10.67 -3.47
C LEU A 80 0.67 -10.88 -4.49
N ASP A 81 -0.14 -11.94 -4.36
CA ASP A 81 -1.36 -12.14 -5.18
C ASP A 81 -2.35 -10.99 -5.03
N GLU A 82 -2.59 -10.54 -3.80
CA GLU A 82 -3.50 -9.42 -3.52
C GLU A 82 -3.00 -8.09 -4.10
N LEU A 83 -1.67 -7.87 -4.09
CA LEU A 83 -1.05 -6.70 -4.70
C LEU A 83 -1.11 -6.76 -6.23
N GLU A 84 -0.88 -7.93 -6.82
CA GLU A 84 -0.97 -8.13 -8.28
C GLU A 84 -2.40 -7.90 -8.78
N ARG A 85 -3.39 -8.36 -8.02
CA ARG A 85 -4.82 -8.14 -8.33
C ARG A 85 -5.27 -6.70 -8.10
N GLY A 86 -4.56 -5.94 -7.25
CA GLY A 86 -4.78 -4.51 -7.01
C GLY A 86 -6.08 -4.14 -6.25
N GLY A 87 -7.09 -4.99 -6.22
CA GLY A 87 -8.42 -4.72 -5.63
C GLY A 87 -8.77 -5.55 -4.40
N VAL A 88 -7.79 -6.20 -3.77
CA VAL A 88 -8.01 -7.10 -2.63
C VAL A 88 -7.07 -6.72 -1.49
N TYR A 89 -7.57 -6.84 -0.27
CA TYR A 89 -6.82 -6.72 0.98
C TYR A 89 -7.34 -7.76 1.97
N MET A 90 -6.48 -8.65 2.47
CA MET A 90 -6.85 -9.67 3.47
C MET A 90 -8.10 -10.48 3.07
N ARG A 91 -8.17 -10.90 1.81
CA ARG A 91 -9.28 -11.65 1.17
C ARG A 91 -10.61 -10.88 1.11
N MET A 92 -10.57 -9.56 1.29
CA MET A 92 -11.72 -8.67 1.16
C MET A 92 -11.51 -7.72 -0.02
N ALA A 93 -12.61 -7.29 -0.65
CA ALA A 93 -12.53 -6.29 -1.71
C ALA A 93 -12.03 -4.95 -1.15
N TRP A 94 -11.01 -4.39 -1.77
CA TRP A 94 -10.46 -3.06 -1.46
C TRP A 94 -10.45 -2.24 -2.74
N ASN A 95 -11.06 -1.06 -2.73
CA ASN A 95 -11.24 -0.23 -3.94
C ASN A 95 -10.31 0.99 -4.00
N GLY A 96 -9.25 1.03 -3.20
CA GLY A 96 -8.36 2.19 -3.12
C GLY A 96 -8.92 3.25 -2.19
#